data_AF-A0A7D5SHW8-F1
#
_entry.id   AF-A0A7D5SHW8-F1
#
_cell.length_a   1.000
_cell.length_b   1.000
_cell.length_c   1.000
_cell.angle_alpha   90.00
_cell.angle_beta   90.00
_cell.angle_gamma   90.00
#
_symmetry.space_group_name_H-M   'P 1'
#
loop_
_entity.id
_entity.type
_entity.pdbx_description
1 polymer ?
#
loop_
_entity_poly.entity_id
_entity_poly.type
_entity_poly.pdbx_seq_one_letter_code
_entity_poly.pdbx_strand_id
1 'polypeptide(L)'
;MNNTTRSYNTFIGYGAGTTTNSSEYNTFIGFNAGTLTTSGSWNCFVGARSGQANTTGYSNNFIGYVAGQSNTTGFCNSFYGPFKWVENTTGQHNTFEGFESGMQNTLGNFNTSFGSGASRGNQIGNNNCTFGFKAGYLTNGASNNIMLGFQSGYSNVTGNNNVFLGYQAGYNELGSNKLYIDNSNTSQPLIYGDFDLNLLTFNGKVGINTSTFPTSVGAANVSSYGLFVKGEYLLKN
;
A
#
# COMPACT_ATOMS: atom_id res chain seq x y z
N MET A 1 -8.58 39.10 3.11
CA MET A 1 -9.55 37.98 3.14
C MET A 1 -10.71 38.35 2.22
N ASN A 2 -10.76 37.79 1.01
CA ASN A 2 -11.92 37.93 0.12
C ASN A 2 -12.53 36.55 -0.07
N ASN A 3 -13.53 36.23 0.75
CA ASN A 3 -14.45 35.12 0.48
C ASN A 3 -15.65 35.72 -0.27
N THR A 4 -15.50 35.89 -1.59
CA THR A 4 -16.59 36.33 -2.45
C THR A 4 -17.38 35.11 -2.91
N THR A 5 -18.68 35.14 -2.65
CA THR A 5 -19.75 34.16 -2.94
C THR A 5 -19.71 32.85 -2.15
N ARG A 6 -20.54 32.75 -1.09
CA ARG A 6 -21.17 31.53 -0.50
C ARG A 6 -20.39 30.21 -0.42
N SER A 7 -19.08 30.23 -0.56
CA SER A 7 -18.25 29.02 -0.63
C SER A 7 -17.82 28.67 0.79
N TYR A 8 -18.24 27.49 1.28
CA TYR A 8 -17.94 26.96 2.61
C TYR A 8 -16.44 26.59 2.77
N ASN A 9 -15.55 27.53 2.48
CA ASN A 9 -14.12 27.35 2.43
C ASN A 9 -13.42 28.00 3.63
N THR A 10 -12.35 27.38 4.13
CA THR A 10 -11.45 27.93 5.16
C THR A 10 -10.04 28.03 4.60
N PHE A 11 -9.53 29.24 4.37
CA PHE A 11 -8.17 29.47 3.87
C PHE A 11 -7.31 30.25 4.87
N ILE A 12 -6.20 29.64 5.31
CA ILE A 12 -5.29 30.21 6.32
C ILE A 12 -3.85 30.07 5.83
N GLY A 13 -3.13 31.19 5.70
CA GLY A 13 -1.74 31.21 5.25
C GLY A 13 -1.55 32.00 3.94
N TYR A 14 -0.34 32.51 3.72
CA TYR A 14 -0.02 33.26 2.51
C TYR A 14 -0.14 32.36 1.27
N GLY A 15 -0.88 32.81 0.26
CA GLY A 15 -1.05 32.07 -1.00
C GLY A 15 -1.99 30.87 -0.93
N ALA A 16 -2.67 30.64 0.20
CA ALA A 16 -3.65 29.57 0.32
C ALA A 16 -4.91 29.88 -0.52
N GLY A 17 -5.29 28.96 -1.41
CA GLY A 17 -6.53 29.06 -2.22
C GLY A 17 -6.63 30.26 -3.18
N THR A 18 -5.51 30.83 -3.65
CA THR A 18 -5.56 32.10 -4.40
C THR A 18 -6.22 32.05 -5.78
N THR A 19 -6.32 30.88 -6.43
CA THR A 19 -6.96 30.73 -7.76
C THR A 19 -8.35 30.14 -7.70
N THR A 20 -8.93 29.92 -6.52
CA THR A 20 -10.23 29.24 -6.38
C THR A 20 -11.33 30.13 -6.96
N ASN A 21 -11.97 29.68 -8.04
CA ASN A 21 -12.95 30.48 -8.79
C ASN A 21 -14.39 29.92 -8.71
N SER A 22 -14.55 28.64 -8.37
CA SER A 22 -15.86 27.95 -8.30
C SER A 22 -15.87 26.78 -7.32
N SER A 23 -14.84 26.64 -6.48
CA SER A 23 -14.71 25.51 -5.57
C SER A 23 -15.35 25.76 -4.20
N GLU A 24 -16.00 24.74 -3.65
CA GLU A 24 -16.70 24.80 -2.36
C GLU A 24 -16.20 23.73 -1.38
N TYR A 25 -16.48 23.93 -0.08
CA TYR A 25 -16.18 22.98 0.98
C TYR A 25 -14.70 22.59 1.12
N ASN A 26 -13.80 23.53 0.90
CA ASN A 26 -12.36 23.31 0.98
C ASN A 26 -11.75 23.88 2.27
N THR A 27 -10.85 23.13 2.92
CA THR A 27 -10.04 23.62 4.05
C THR A 27 -8.58 23.65 3.64
N PHE A 28 -8.01 24.83 3.38
CA PHE A 28 -6.60 25.01 3.03
C PHE A 28 -5.86 25.78 4.13
N ILE A 29 -4.90 25.14 4.79
CA ILE A 29 -4.16 25.71 5.91
C ILE A 29 -2.66 25.52 5.65
N GLY A 30 -1.92 26.60 5.40
CA GLY A 30 -0.48 26.59 5.18
C GLY A 30 -0.03 27.55 4.07
N PHE A 31 1.26 27.87 4.05
CA PHE A 31 1.87 28.64 2.95
C PHE A 31 1.66 27.92 1.61
N ASN A 32 1.01 28.57 0.65
CA ASN A 32 0.68 28.04 -0.66
C ASN A 32 -0.11 26.70 -0.67
N ALA A 33 -0.96 26.45 0.34
CA ALA A 33 -1.85 25.29 0.31
C ALA A 33 -2.96 25.48 -0.74
N GLY A 34 -3.14 24.51 -1.64
CA GLY A 34 -4.19 24.56 -2.68
C GLY A 34 -4.11 25.74 -3.65
N THR A 35 -2.93 26.35 -3.84
CA THR A 35 -2.76 27.61 -4.58
C THR A 35 -3.31 27.60 -6.00
N LEU A 36 -3.23 26.46 -6.72
CA LEU A 36 -3.69 26.31 -8.09
C LEU A 36 -5.10 25.70 -8.23
N THR A 37 -5.84 25.52 -7.13
CA THR A 37 -7.19 24.94 -7.20
C THR A 37 -8.13 25.91 -7.87
N THR A 38 -8.74 25.49 -8.98
CA THR A 38 -9.67 26.29 -9.77
C THR A 38 -11.11 25.93 -9.41
N SER A 39 -11.49 24.65 -9.59
CA SER A 39 -12.88 24.15 -9.42
C SER A 39 -13.04 22.91 -8.53
N GLY A 40 -11.96 22.36 -7.97
CA GLY A 40 -12.00 21.16 -7.13
C GLY A 40 -12.62 21.40 -5.74
N SER A 41 -13.71 20.69 -5.40
CA SER A 41 -14.45 20.84 -4.13
C SER A 41 -14.15 19.73 -3.12
N TRP A 42 -14.55 19.92 -1.85
CA TRP A 42 -14.40 18.92 -0.77
C TRP A 42 -12.96 18.50 -0.46
N ASN A 43 -11.98 19.38 -0.64
CA ASN A 43 -10.59 19.09 -0.34
C ASN A 43 -10.16 19.61 1.04
N CYS A 44 -9.35 18.85 1.76
CA CYS A 44 -8.71 19.25 3.01
C CYS A 44 -7.19 19.22 2.84
N PHE A 45 -6.56 20.39 2.70
CA PHE A 45 -5.12 20.55 2.53
C PHE A 45 -4.53 21.26 3.75
N VAL A 46 -3.75 20.56 4.56
CA VAL A 46 -3.18 21.09 5.81
C VAL A 46 -1.67 20.86 5.80
N GLY A 47 -0.90 21.94 5.62
CA GLY A 47 0.56 21.94 5.53
C GLY A 47 1.05 22.90 4.45
N ALA A 48 2.28 23.41 4.59
CA ALA A 48 2.85 24.26 3.55
C ALA A 48 2.98 23.49 2.23
N ARG A 49 2.48 24.09 1.15
CA ARG A 49 2.41 23.56 -0.22
C ARG A 49 1.64 22.24 -0.36
N SER A 50 0.79 21.91 0.61
CA SER A 50 -0.12 20.77 0.48
C SER A 50 -1.14 21.03 -0.65
N GLY A 51 -1.30 20.06 -1.56
CA GLY A 51 -2.19 20.17 -2.72
C GLY A 51 -1.89 21.34 -3.66
N GLN A 52 -0.66 21.88 -3.66
CA GLN A 52 -0.34 23.14 -4.35
C GLN A 52 -0.73 23.16 -5.83
N ALA A 53 -0.49 22.07 -6.56
CA ALA A 53 -0.78 21.95 -7.98
C ALA A 53 -2.19 21.43 -8.31
N ASN A 54 -3.04 21.18 -7.31
CA ASN A 54 -4.39 20.66 -7.53
C ASN A 54 -5.19 21.68 -8.32
N THR A 55 -5.65 21.34 -9.53
CA THR A 55 -6.47 22.22 -10.37
C THR A 55 -7.95 21.90 -10.22
N THR A 56 -8.35 20.68 -10.60
CA THR A 56 -9.76 20.24 -10.64
C THR A 56 -10.06 19.04 -9.74
N GLY A 57 -9.05 18.44 -9.10
CA GLY A 57 -9.23 17.31 -8.19
C GLY A 57 -10.11 17.65 -6.99
N TYR A 58 -10.96 16.69 -6.58
CA TYR A 58 -11.96 16.85 -5.52
C TYR A 58 -11.88 15.73 -4.48
N SER A 59 -12.47 15.94 -3.31
CA SER A 59 -12.52 14.92 -2.23
C SER A 59 -11.14 14.39 -1.78
N ASN A 60 -10.10 15.22 -1.84
CA ASN A 60 -8.76 14.83 -1.39
C ASN A 60 -8.46 15.32 0.04
N ASN A 61 -7.84 14.48 0.86
CA ASN A 61 -7.33 14.81 2.19
C ASN A 61 -5.81 14.77 2.18
N PHE A 62 -5.14 15.91 2.11
CA PHE A 62 -3.68 16.00 2.15
C PHE A 62 -3.23 16.70 3.43
N ILE A 63 -2.57 15.97 4.33
CA ILE A 63 -2.12 16.50 5.60
C ILE A 63 -0.61 16.24 5.77
N GLY A 64 0.15 17.33 5.81
CA GLY A 64 1.60 17.35 5.95
C GLY A 64 2.28 18.36 5.02
N TYR A 65 3.55 18.66 5.30
CA TYR A 65 4.39 19.46 4.40
C TYR A 65 4.43 18.79 3.01
N VAL A 66 4.11 19.56 1.95
CA VAL A 66 4.04 19.14 0.53
C VAL A 66 3.22 17.86 0.24
N ALA A 67 2.27 17.50 1.11
CA ALA A 67 1.37 16.38 0.87
C ALA A 67 0.53 16.62 -0.39
N GLY A 68 0.60 15.70 -1.37
CA GLY A 68 -0.13 15.80 -2.64
C GLY A 68 0.24 17.02 -3.49
N GLN A 69 1.44 17.59 -3.33
CA GLN A 69 1.86 18.83 -4.00
C GLN A 69 1.67 18.79 -5.52
N SER A 70 1.93 17.65 -6.17
CA SER A 70 1.85 17.48 -7.63
C SER A 70 0.49 16.97 -8.14
N ASN A 71 -0.50 16.75 -7.25
CA ASN A 71 -1.85 16.33 -7.66
C ASN A 71 -2.44 17.40 -8.56
N THR A 72 -2.84 17.05 -9.79
CA THR A 72 -3.47 18.02 -10.72
C THR A 72 -4.96 17.78 -10.80
N THR A 73 -5.36 16.56 -11.14
CA THR A 73 -6.77 16.18 -11.39
C THR A 73 -7.21 14.95 -10.59
N GLY A 74 -6.30 14.30 -9.87
CA GLY A 74 -6.61 13.14 -9.01
C GLY A 74 -7.63 13.50 -7.92
N PHE A 75 -8.51 12.56 -7.60
CA PHE A 75 -9.61 12.74 -6.65
C PHE A 75 -9.73 11.55 -5.70
N CYS A 76 -10.42 11.76 -4.57
CA CYS A 76 -10.61 10.75 -3.52
C CYS A 76 -9.31 10.17 -2.95
N ASN A 77 -8.24 10.95 -2.87
CA ASN A 77 -6.97 10.52 -2.29
C ASN A 77 -6.82 10.99 -0.83
N SER A 78 -6.21 10.18 0.03
CA SER A 78 -5.91 10.53 1.42
C SER A 78 -4.42 10.33 1.72
N PHE A 79 -3.66 11.42 1.86
CA PHE A 79 -2.21 11.41 2.11
C PHE A 79 -1.87 12.04 3.46
N TYR A 80 -1.23 11.27 4.34
CA TYR A 80 -0.86 11.69 5.69
C TYR A 80 0.65 11.48 5.93
N GLY A 81 1.38 12.57 6.18
CA GLY A 81 2.80 12.54 6.52
C GLY A 81 3.60 13.74 5.99
N PRO A 82 4.78 14.04 6.55
CA PRO A 82 5.69 15.02 5.97
C PRO A 82 6.31 14.41 4.71
N PHE A 83 5.66 14.61 3.57
CA PHE A 83 6.22 14.12 2.32
C PHE A 83 7.38 15.03 1.92
N LYS A 84 8.39 14.47 1.27
CA LYS A 84 9.34 15.32 0.55
C LYS A 84 8.82 15.60 -0.87
N TRP A 85 8.09 14.66 -1.50
CA TRP A 85 7.54 14.75 -2.86
C TRP A 85 6.53 13.61 -3.12
N VAL A 86 5.21 13.80 -3.05
CA VAL A 86 4.26 12.80 -3.63
C VAL A 86 3.92 13.25 -5.05
N GLU A 87 4.35 12.46 -6.04
CA GLU A 87 4.19 12.76 -7.48
C GLU A 87 2.86 12.29 -8.07
N ASN A 88 1.78 12.18 -7.26
CA ASN A 88 0.48 11.81 -7.82
C ASN A 88 0.01 12.89 -8.76
N THR A 89 -0.16 12.62 -10.05
CA THR A 89 -0.59 13.61 -11.04
C THR A 89 -2.08 13.45 -11.35
N THR A 90 -2.53 12.22 -11.63
CA THR A 90 -3.92 11.90 -11.99
C THR A 90 -4.50 10.68 -11.27
N GLY A 91 -3.71 9.96 -10.44
CA GLY A 91 -4.16 8.76 -9.72
C GLY A 91 -5.25 9.06 -8.70
N GLN A 92 -6.14 8.10 -8.49
CA GLN A 92 -7.39 8.24 -7.74
C GLN A 92 -7.55 7.15 -6.69
N HIS A 93 -8.34 7.45 -5.65
CA HIS A 93 -8.70 6.47 -4.62
C HIS A 93 -7.50 5.84 -3.90
N ASN A 94 -6.41 6.59 -3.71
CA ASN A 94 -5.24 6.13 -2.98
C ASN A 94 -5.25 6.59 -1.52
N THR A 95 -4.84 5.73 -0.61
CA THR A 95 -4.58 6.07 0.80
C THR A 95 -3.11 5.81 1.11
N PHE A 96 -2.34 6.86 1.39
CA PHE A 96 -0.92 6.75 1.74
C PHE A 96 -0.63 7.41 3.08
N GLU A 97 -0.15 6.62 4.04
CA GLU A 97 0.24 7.09 5.36
C GLU A 97 1.68 6.68 5.68
N GLY A 98 2.49 7.65 6.12
CA GLY A 98 3.88 7.44 6.50
C GLY A 98 4.89 8.18 5.62
N PHE A 99 6.08 8.41 6.16
CA PHE A 99 7.16 9.11 5.44
C PHE A 99 7.52 8.39 4.14
N GLU A 100 7.43 9.07 3.00
CA GLU A 100 7.66 8.51 1.64
C GLU A 100 6.72 7.36 1.23
N SER A 101 5.58 7.15 1.92
CA SER A 101 4.57 6.19 1.49
C SER A 101 3.96 6.62 0.15
N GLY A 102 3.93 5.73 -0.84
CA GLY A 102 3.40 6.00 -2.18
C GLY A 102 4.08 7.15 -2.94
N MET A 103 5.31 7.51 -2.56
CA MET A 103 6.02 8.72 -3.02
C MET A 103 6.04 8.90 -4.55
N GLN A 104 6.34 7.84 -5.29
CA GLN A 104 6.50 7.89 -6.74
C GLN A 104 5.21 7.56 -7.52
N ASN A 105 4.06 7.43 -6.85
CA ASN A 105 2.79 7.13 -7.53
C ASN A 105 2.35 8.30 -8.39
N THR A 106 2.33 8.12 -9.71
CA THR A 106 1.94 9.14 -10.68
C THR A 106 0.54 8.88 -11.24
N LEU A 107 0.25 7.64 -11.64
CA LEU A 107 -1.00 7.24 -12.31
C LEU A 107 -1.76 6.10 -11.60
N GLY A 108 -1.12 5.44 -10.63
CA GLY A 108 -1.71 4.29 -9.94
C GLY A 108 -2.97 4.65 -9.14
N ASN A 109 -3.93 3.74 -9.13
CA ASN A 109 -5.25 3.90 -8.51
C ASN A 109 -5.52 2.78 -7.50
N PHE A 110 -6.41 3.07 -6.55
CA PHE A 110 -6.89 2.10 -5.57
C PHE A 110 -5.79 1.45 -4.72
N ASN A 111 -4.69 2.17 -4.47
CA ASN A 111 -3.62 1.68 -3.61
C ASN A 111 -3.83 2.12 -2.16
N THR A 112 -3.53 1.24 -1.23
CA THR A 112 -3.55 1.50 0.20
C THR A 112 -2.17 1.16 0.77
N SER A 113 -1.46 2.15 1.31
CA SER A 113 -0.09 1.97 1.81
C SER A 113 0.11 2.65 3.16
N PHE A 114 0.48 1.86 4.16
CA PHE A 114 0.76 2.33 5.51
C PHE A 114 2.18 1.93 5.94
N GLY A 115 2.97 2.92 6.34
CA GLY A 115 4.33 2.73 6.83
C GLY A 115 5.35 3.57 6.08
N SER A 116 6.46 3.90 6.76
CA SER A 116 7.54 4.66 6.14
C SER A 116 8.19 3.87 5.00
N GLY A 117 8.20 4.46 3.81
CA GLY A 117 8.66 3.85 2.55
C GLY A 117 7.75 2.77 1.96
N ALA A 118 6.53 2.57 2.47
CA ALA A 118 5.60 1.59 1.90
C ALA A 118 5.19 2.01 0.47
N SER A 119 5.21 1.08 -0.49
CA SER A 119 4.93 1.35 -1.92
C SER A 119 5.70 2.54 -2.52
N ARG A 120 6.87 2.91 -1.97
CA ARG A 120 7.58 4.14 -2.37
C ARG A 120 7.83 4.22 -3.87
N GLY A 121 8.20 3.11 -4.49
CA GLY A 121 8.52 3.03 -5.92
C GLY A 121 7.33 2.95 -6.88
N ASN A 122 6.10 2.80 -6.37
CA ASN A 122 4.98 2.43 -7.24
C ASN A 122 4.59 3.60 -8.13
N GLN A 123 4.86 3.53 -9.43
CA GLN A 123 4.55 4.63 -10.36
C GLN A 123 3.15 4.54 -10.96
N ILE A 124 2.77 3.36 -11.44
CA ILE A 124 1.56 3.14 -12.25
C ILE A 124 0.71 1.96 -11.78
N GLY A 125 1.18 1.18 -10.80
CA GLY A 125 0.52 -0.03 -10.33
C GLY A 125 -0.78 0.28 -9.59
N ASN A 126 -1.76 -0.60 -9.71
CA ASN A 126 -3.10 -0.43 -9.14
C ASN A 126 -3.42 -1.52 -8.11
N ASN A 127 -4.40 -1.25 -7.24
CA ASN A 127 -4.99 -2.24 -6.33
C ASN A 127 -3.98 -2.92 -5.38
N ASN A 128 -2.92 -2.22 -4.97
CA ASN A 128 -1.98 -2.76 -4.00
C ASN A 128 -2.39 -2.42 -2.56
N CYS A 129 -2.27 -3.39 -1.66
CA CYS A 129 -2.41 -3.22 -0.22
C CYS A 129 -1.07 -3.49 0.45
N THR A 130 -0.43 -2.45 0.99
CA THR A 130 0.89 -2.55 1.61
C THR A 130 0.89 -2.01 3.03
N PHE A 131 1.47 -2.76 3.95
CA PHE A 131 1.51 -2.39 5.36
C PHE A 131 2.86 -2.78 5.97
N GLY A 132 3.60 -1.80 6.48
CA GLY A 132 4.88 -2.01 7.15
C GLY A 132 6.00 -1.12 6.61
N PHE A 133 7.06 -0.96 7.39
CA PHE A 133 8.24 -0.21 6.98
C PHE A 133 8.85 -0.84 5.72
N LYS A 134 8.93 -0.04 4.65
CA LYS A 134 9.47 -0.43 3.33
C LYS A 134 8.83 -1.70 2.73
N ALA A 135 7.57 -2.00 3.05
CA ALA A 135 6.80 -3.01 2.32
C ALA A 135 6.57 -2.55 0.87
N GLY A 136 6.87 -3.39 -0.13
CA GLY A 136 6.78 -3.01 -1.54
C GLY A 136 7.63 -1.79 -1.95
N TYR A 137 8.79 -1.59 -1.32
CA TYR A 137 9.59 -0.38 -1.48
C TYR A 137 10.02 -0.11 -2.93
N LEU A 138 10.40 -1.16 -3.67
CA LEU A 138 10.83 -1.09 -5.08
C LEU A 138 9.73 -1.47 -6.08
N THR A 139 8.49 -1.64 -5.64
CA THR A 139 7.37 -1.97 -6.53
C THR A 139 7.18 -0.89 -7.56
N ASN A 140 7.26 -1.21 -8.85
CA ASN A 140 7.17 -0.27 -9.97
C ASN A 140 6.24 -0.84 -11.05
N GLY A 141 4.96 -0.47 -10.98
CA GLY A 141 3.94 -0.92 -11.94
C GLY A 141 3.30 -2.27 -11.61
N ALA A 142 3.80 -2.97 -10.59
CA ALA A 142 3.16 -4.16 -10.05
C ALA A 142 1.79 -3.82 -9.45
N SER A 143 0.80 -4.65 -9.74
CA SER A 143 -0.62 -4.45 -9.39
C SER A 143 -1.19 -5.66 -8.66
N ASN A 144 -2.28 -5.45 -7.92
CA ASN A 144 -3.04 -6.47 -7.20
C ASN A 144 -2.21 -7.23 -6.14
N ASN A 145 -1.23 -6.59 -5.50
CA ASN A 145 -0.40 -7.24 -4.48
C ASN A 145 -0.89 -6.93 -3.07
N ILE A 146 -0.80 -7.93 -2.19
CA ILE A 146 -0.93 -7.77 -0.74
C ILE A 146 0.47 -7.97 -0.13
N MET A 147 1.01 -6.95 0.53
CA MET A 147 2.33 -6.99 1.17
C MET A 147 2.25 -6.49 2.61
N LEU A 148 2.15 -7.41 3.57
CA LEU A 148 1.95 -7.09 4.98
C LEU A 148 3.15 -7.56 5.80
N GLY A 149 3.92 -6.63 6.35
CA GLY A 149 5.09 -6.88 7.20
C GLY A 149 6.29 -6.01 6.83
N PHE A 150 7.22 -5.85 7.77
CA PHE A 150 8.49 -5.13 7.55
C PHE A 150 9.22 -5.70 6.34
N GLN A 151 9.45 -4.86 5.33
CA GLN A 151 10.11 -5.24 4.07
C GLN A 151 9.48 -6.43 3.32
N SER A 152 8.20 -6.73 3.54
CA SER A 152 7.48 -7.70 2.71
C SER A 152 7.44 -7.22 1.26
N GLY A 153 7.72 -8.11 0.29
CA GLY A 153 7.78 -7.76 -1.13
C GLY A 153 8.75 -6.64 -1.50
N TYR A 154 9.79 -6.38 -0.69
CA TYR A 154 10.67 -5.21 -0.85
C TYR A 154 11.17 -4.99 -2.28
N SER A 155 11.61 -6.07 -2.93
CA SER A 155 12.19 -6.04 -4.28
C SER A 155 11.21 -6.40 -5.38
N ASN A 156 9.92 -6.63 -5.09
CA ASN A 156 8.94 -6.99 -6.10
C ASN A 156 8.65 -5.80 -7.02
N VAL A 157 9.40 -5.70 -8.13
CA VAL A 157 9.31 -4.59 -9.09
C VAL A 157 8.05 -4.71 -9.96
N THR A 158 7.84 -5.83 -10.64
CA THR A 158 6.78 -6.00 -11.66
C THR A 158 5.82 -7.16 -11.42
N GLY A 159 6.03 -7.95 -10.36
CA GLY A 159 5.22 -9.10 -10.01
C GLY A 159 3.82 -8.71 -9.54
N ASN A 160 2.80 -9.25 -10.20
CA ASN A 160 1.40 -8.97 -9.94
C ASN A 160 0.75 -10.09 -9.13
N ASN A 161 -0.39 -9.79 -8.51
CA ASN A 161 -1.27 -10.78 -7.87
C ASN A 161 -0.55 -11.61 -6.78
N ASN A 162 0.46 -11.03 -6.12
CA ASN A 162 1.18 -11.72 -5.05
C ASN A 162 0.55 -11.45 -3.68
N VAL A 163 0.68 -12.41 -2.77
CA VAL A 163 0.29 -12.29 -1.37
C VAL A 163 1.50 -12.60 -0.50
N PHE A 164 2.07 -11.57 0.12
CA PHE A 164 3.26 -11.67 0.99
C PHE A 164 2.91 -11.24 2.42
N LEU A 165 3.01 -12.18 3.36
CA LEU A 165 2.59 -11.99 4.75
C LEU A 165 3.73 -12.35 5.71
N GLY A 166 4.25 -11.32 6.40
CA GLY A 166 5.22 -11.39 7.49
C GLY A 166 6.55 -10.65 7.22
N TYR A 167 7.48 -10.72 8.18
CA TYR A 167 8.78 -10.04 8.09
C TYR A 167 9.57 -10.58 6.88
N GLN A 168 9.89 -9.71 5.93
CA GLN A 168 10.64 -10.04 4.71
C GLN A 168 10.04 -11.16 3.84
N ALA A 169 8.75 -11.48 4.01
CA ALA A 169 8.05 -12.42 3.13
C ALA A 169 8.11 -11.91 1.68
N GLY A 170 8.54 -12.76 0.74
CA GLY A 170 8.68 -12.40 -0.67
C GLY A 170 9.70 -11.28 -0.95
N TYR A 171 10.66 -11.01 -0.05
CA TYR A 171 11.61 -9.88 -0.18
C TYR A 171 12.31 -9.81 -1.54
N ASN A 172 12.71 -10.97 -2.08
CA ASN A 172 13.40 -11.11 -3.38
C ASN A 172 12.48 -11.68 -4.49
N GLU A 173 11.18 -11.85 -4.25
CA GLU A 173 10.27 -12.40 -5.27
C GLU A 173 9.97 -11.34 -6.34
N LEU A 174 10.17 -11.71 -7.60
CA LEU A 174 9.98 -10.85 -8.77
C LEU A 174 8.84 -11.35 -9.68
N GLY A 175 8.41 -12.59 -9.49
CA GLY A 175 7.34 -13.24 -10.24
C GLY A 175 5.95 -12.77 -9.83
N SER A 176 4.96 -13.20 -10.61
CA SER A 176 3.54 -12.97 -10.32
C SER A 176 2.91 -14.22 -9.72
N ASN A 177 1.71 -14.06 -9.15
CA ASN A 177 0.84 -15.15 -8.71
C ASN A 177 1.47 -16.03 -7.60
N LYS A 178 2.26 -15.43 -6.70
CA LYS A 178 2.93 -16.14 -5.59
C LYS A 178 2.31 -15.83 -4.25
N LEU A 179 2.25 -16.85 -3.39
CA LEU A 179 1.90 -16.74 -1.98
C LEU A 179 3.14 -17.01 -1.13
N TYR A 180 3.49 -16.08 -0.24
CA TYR A 180 4.50 -16.25 0.79
C TYR A 180 3.89 -15.92 2.15
N ILE A 181 3.92 -16.88 3.08
CA ILE A 181 3.70 -16.63 4.50
C ILE A 181 4.94 -17.10 5.23
N ASP A 182 5.74 -16.14 5.70
CA ASP A 182 7.01 -16.39 6.38
C ASP A 182 7.41 -15.19 7.25
N ASN A 183 8.41 -15.37 8.10
CA ASN A 183 9.01 -14.32 8.92
C ASN A 183 10.52 -14.16 8.64
N SER A 184 10.94 -14.43 7.42
CA SER A 184 12.32 -14.28 6.93
C SER A 184 12.38 -14.10 5.41
N ASN A 185 13.53 -13.63 4.92
CA ASN A 185 13.85 -13.66 3.49
C ASN A 185 14.34 -15.06 3.10
N THR A 186 13.45 -15.87 2.51
CA THR A 186 13.73 -17.25 2.13
C THR A 186 13.05 -17.61 0.79
N SER A 187 13.63 -18.57 0.06
CA SER A 187 12.99 -19.20 -1.10
C SER A 187 12.10 -20.39 -0.72
N GLN A 188 12.15 -20.83 0.53
CA GLN A 188 11.31 -21.90 1.10
C GLN A 188 10.50 -21.35 2.27
N PRO A 189 9.47 -20.53 2.01
CA PRO A 189 8.68 -19.95 3.09
C PRO A 189 7.85 -21.01 3.79
N LEU A 190 7.49 -20.82 5.07
CA LEU A 190 6.68 -21.78 5.85
C LEU A 190 5.44 -22.24 5.06
N ILE A 191 4.75 -21.30 4.42
CA ILE A 191 3.72 -21.59 3.41
C ILE A 191 4.09 -20.86 2.12
N TYR A 192 4.27 -21.63 1.07
CA TYR A 192 4.45 -21.17 -0.30
C TYR A 192 3.20 -21.50 -1.11
N GLY A 193 2.87 -20.68 -2.10
CA GLY A 193 1.91 -21.06 -3.13
C GLY A 193 2.22 -20.45 -4.47
N ASP A 194 1.73 -21.11 -5.50
CA ASP A 194 1.76 -20.66 -6.89
C ASP A 194 0.34 -20.75 -7.44
N PHE A 195 -0.32 -19.59 -7.60
CA PHE A 195 -1.70 -19.53 -8.05
C PHE A 195 -1.84 -19.93 -9.53
N ASP A 196 -0.80 -19.79 -10.35
CA ASP A 196 -0.83 -20.24 -11.75
C ASP A 196 -0.86 -21.77 -11.83
N LEU A 197 -0.14 -22.43 -10.93
CA LEU A 197 -0.04 -23.89 -10.86
C LEU A 197 -1.11 -24.53 -9.98
N ASN A 198 -1.97 -23.73 -9.33
CA ASN A 198 -2.85 -24.18 -8.25
C ASN A 198 -2.09 -25.00 -7.19
N LEU A 199 -0.88 -24.56 -6.86
CA LEU A 199 0.02 -25.25 -5.95
C LEU A 199 0.05 -24.56 -4.58
N LEU A 200 -0.08 -25.36 -3.52
CA LEU A 200 0.16 -24.94 -2.14
C LEU A 200 1.20 -25.89 -1.53
N THR A 201 2.28 -25.32 -1.00
CA THR A 201 3.39 -26.06 -0.38
C THR A 201 3.56 -25.62 1.06
N PHE A 202 3.62 -26.59 1.96
CA PHE A 202 4.03 -26.38 3.36
C PHE A 202 5.50 -26.80 3.49
N ASN A 203 6.42 -25.85 3.68
CA ASN A 203 7.85 -26.14 3.89
C ASN A 203 8.17 -26.44 5.36
N GLY A 204 7.17 -26.88 6.12
CA GLY A 204 7.27 -27.22 7.53
C GLY A 204 6.51 -28.51 7.85
N LYS A 205 6.41 -28.82 9.14
CA LYS A 205 5.68 -29.98 9.65
C LYS A 205 4.19 -29.66 9.81
N VAL A 206 3.32 -30.44 9.15
CA VAL A 206 1.87 -30.25 9.15
C VAL A 206 1.20 -31.27 10.09
N GLY A 207 0.60 -30.79 11.17
CA GLY A 207 -0.15 -31.60 12.12
C GLY A 207 -1.65 -31.36 12.01
N ILE A 208 -2.45 -32.41 11.82
CA ILE A 208 -3.92 -32.36 11.93
C ILE A 208 -4.32 -32.92 13.30
N ASN A 209 -5.01 -32.10 14.10
CA ASN A 209 -5.38 -32.41 15.49
C ASN A 209 -4.17 -32.74 16.40
N THR A 210 -3.00 -32.16 16.10
CA THR A 210 -1.82 -32.17 16.97
C THR A 210 -1.12 -30.82 16.97
N SER A 211 -0.56 -30.42 18.11
CA SER A 211 0.33 -29.25 18.24
C SER A 211 1.81 -29.63 18.31
N THR A 212 2.11 -30.93 18.44
CA THR A 212 3.47 -31.48 18.42
C THR A 212 3.58 -32.52 17.33
N PHE A 213 4.62 -32.41 16.50
CA PHE A 213 4.85 -33.40 15.47
C PHE A 213 5.54 -34.61 16.10
N PRO A 214 4.95 -35.82 16.04
CA PRO A 214 5.51 -36.98 16.70
C PRO A 214 6.85 -37.38 16.08
N THR A 215 7.69 -37.99 16.91
CA THR A 215 8.93 -38.66 16.45
C THR A 215 8.72 -40.17 16.30
N SER A 216 7.65 -40.72 16.88
CA SER A 216 7.24 -42.12 16.73
C SER A 216 5.73 -42.34 16.67
N VAL A 217 5.32 -43.43 16.02
CA VAL A 217 3.95 -43.99 16.06
C VAL A 217 4.07 -45.49 16.32
N GLY A 218 3.72 -45.93 17.52
CA GLY A 218 4.08 -47.27 18.00
C GLY A 218 5.60 -47.44 18.00
N ALA A 219 6.11 -48.48 17.32
CA ALA A 219 7.54 -48.73 17.17
C ALA A 219 8.19 -48.00 15.96
N ALA A 220 7.40 -47.39 15.07
CA ALA A 220 7.93 -46.74 13.87
C ALA A 220 8.48 -45.34 14.19
N ASN A 221 9.68 -45.01 13.69
CA ASN A 221 10.22 -43.65 13.70
C ASN A 221 9.61 -42.84 12.54
N VAL A 222 8.97 -41.72 12.87
CA VAL A 222 8.28 -40.83 11.90
C VAL A 222 8.87 -39.42 11.87
N SER A 223 10.08 -39.22 12.41
CA SER A 223 10.72 -37.89 12.53
C SER A 223 10.97 -37.18 11.19
N SER A 224 11.13 -37.94 10.10
CA SER A 224 11.36 -37.46 8.73
C SER A 224 10.08 -37.13 7.96
N TYR A 225 8.90 -37.47 8.49
CA TYR A 225 7.63 -37.20 7.82
C TYR A 225 7.26 -35.72 7.95
N GLY A 226 6.61 -35.19 6.92
CA GLY A 226 6.12 -33.80 6.88
C GLY A 226 4.63 -33.63 7.22
N LEU A 227 3.85 -34.72 7.19
CA LEU A 227 2.41 -34.72 7.49
C LEU A 227 2.09 -35.76 8.56
N PHE A 228 1.33 -35.36 9.57
CA PHE A 228 0.81 -36.26 10.60
C PHE A 228 -0.69 -36.01 10.82
N VAL A 229 -1.47 -37.10 10.80
CA VAL A 229 -2.92 -37.08 11.03
C VAL A 229 -3.24 -38.01 12.20
N LYS A 230 -3.85 -37.48 13.26
CA LYS A 230 -4.32 -38.28 14.39
C LYS A 230 -5.71 -38.85 14.07
N GLY A 231 -5.75 -40.06 13.51
CA GLY A 231 -6.96 -40.76 13.05
C GLY A 231 -6.64 -41.73 11.90
N GLU A 232 -7.44 -42.78 11.69
CA GLU A 232 -6.96 -43.98 10.98
C GLU A 232 -6.80 -43.89 9.45
N TYR A 233 -7.42 -42.96 8.70
CA TYR A 233 -7.34 -43.05 7.22
C TYR A 233 -7.31 -41.70 6.48
N LEU A 234 -6.32 -41.57 5.59
CA LEU A 234 -6.38 -40.70 4.40
C LEU A 234 -7.04 -41.53 3.28
N LEU A 235 -8.28 -41.21 2.91
CA LEU A 235 -8.93 -41.82 1.75
C LEU A 235 -8.21 -41.38 0.46
N LYS A 236 -7.93 -42.32 -0.44
CA LYS A 236 -7.55 -42.01 -1.82
C LYS A 236 -8.80 -41.53 -2.56
N ASN A 237 -8.73 -40.35 -3.18
CA ASN A 237 -9.64 -39.96 -4.24
C ASN A 237 -9.17 -40.57 -5.57
#